data_AF-A0A920HSB6-F1
#
_entry.id   AF-A0A920HSB6-F1
#
_cell.length_a   1.000
_cell.length_b   1.000
_cell.length_c   1.000
_cell.angle_alpha   90.00
_cell.angle_beta   90.00
_cell.angle_gamma   90.00
#
_symmetry.space_group_name_H-M   'P 1'
#
loop_
_entity.id
_entity.type
_entity.pdbx_description
1 polymer ?
#
loop_
_entity_poly.entity_id
_entity_poly.type
_entity_poly.pdbx_seq_one_letter_code
_entity_poly.pdbx_strand_id
1 'polypeptide(L)'
;MAKKKSEHYVNNKQLLEALIVYRAKVAAAAEEGKPKPRITNYLGECFLKIATHLSYKPNFVNYMFRDDMISDGIENCVQYIHNFDPEKSRNPFAYFTQIIHYAF
;
A
#
# COMPACT_ATOMS: atom_id res chain seq x y z
N MET A 1 31.26 1.98 11.69
CA MET A 1 30.66 1.47 10.43
C MET A 1 29.61 2.46 9.97
N ALA A 2 29.74 3.04 8.78
CA ALA A 2 28.72 3.95 8.25
C ALA A 2 27.39 3.19 8.14
N LYS A 3 26.32 3.73 8.72
CA LYS A 3 24.98 3.14 8.69
C LYS A 3 24.58 2.99 7.22
N LYS A 4 24.53 1.75 6.72
CA LYS A 4 24.13 1.44 5.34
C LYS A 4 22.79 2.15 5.11
N LYS A 5 22.69 3.01 4.09
CA LYS A 5 21.40 3.66 3.74
C LYS A 5 20.39 2.53 3.63
N SER A 6 19.30 2.61 4.39
CA SER A 6 18.20 1.68 4.25
C SER A 6 17.72 1.76 2.80
N GLU A 7 17.92 0.71 2.03
CA GLU A 7 17.26 0.59 0.74
C GLU A 7 15.76 0.64 1.00
N HIS A 8 15.14 1.76 0.64
CA HIS A 8 13.71 1.92 0.74
C HIS A 8 13.10 1.07 -0.36
N TYR A 9 12.75 -0.17 -0.03
CA TYR A 9 12.14 -1.15 -0.93
C TYR A 9 10.80 -0.66 -1.54
N VAL A 10 10.22 0.39 -0.95
CA VAL A 10 9.18 1.25 -1.55
C VAL A 10 9.57 2.72 -1.37
N ASN A 11 9.55 3.49 -2.46
CA ASN A 11 9.79 4.94 -2.43
C ASN A 11 8.47 5.66 -2.14
N ASN A 12 8.38 6.31 -0.96
CA ASN A 12 7.16 6.99 -0.53
C ASN A 12 6.72 8.12 -1.49
N LYS A 13 7.66 8.84 -2.12
CA LYS A 13 7.34 9.93 -3.05
C LYS A 13 6.68 9.40 -4.32
N GLN A 14 7.23 8.33 -4.89
CA GLN A 14 6.67 7.68 -6.08
C GLN A 14 5.33 7.01 -5.77
N LEU A 15 5.19 6.38 -4.60
CA LEU A 15 3.93 5.83 -4.14
C LEU A 15 2.85 6.91 -4.01
N LEU A 16 3.19 8.06 -3.41
CA LEU A 16 2.27 9.20 -3.28
C LEU A 16 1.83 9.72 -4.66
N GLU A 17 2.76 9.92 -5.57
CA GLU A 17 2.45 10.37 -6.94
C GLU A 17 1.52 9.40 -7.66
N ALA A 18 1.81 8.10 -7.59
CA ALA A 18 0.96 7.07 -8.19
C ALA A 18 -0.46 7.05 -7.61
N LEU A 19 -0.62 7.28 -6.30
CA LEU A 19 -1.92 7.38 -5.65
C LEU A 19 -2.70 8.63 -6.09
N ILE A 20 -2.03 9.77 -6.22
CA ILE A 20 -2.65 11.01 -6.71
C ILE A 20 -3.16 10.80 -8.14
N VAL A 21 -2.32 10.22 -9.01
CA VAL A 21 -2.71 9.91 -10.40
C VAL A 21 -3.88 8.94 -10.45
N TYR A 22 -3.86 7.88 -9.63
CA TYR A 22 -4.95 6.93 -9.56
C TYR A 22 -6.25 7.59 -9.06
N ARG A 23 -6.19 8.40 -8.00
CA ARG A 23 -7.35 9.14 -7.46
C ARG A 23 -7.95 10.08 -8.50
N ALA A 24 -7.12 10.80 -9.26
CA ALA A 24 -7.57 11.65 -10.37
C ALA A 24 -8.30 10.84 -11.46
N LYS A 25 -7.78 9.65 -11.82
CA LYS A 25 -8.44 8.74 -12.77
C LYS A 25 -9.78 8.22 -12.25
N VAL A 26 -9.87 7.91 -10.95
CA VAL A 26 -11.12 7.48 -10.31
C VAL A 26 -12.15 8.61 -10.35
N ALA A 27 -11.75 9.84 -10.03
CA ALA A 27 -12.64 11.00 -10.08
C ALA A 27 -13.14 11.25 -11.51
N ALA A 28 -12.24 11.26 -12.51
CA ALA A 28 -12.63 11.42 -13.91
C ALA A 28 -13.60 10.32 -14.38
N ALA A 29 -13.35 9.06 -14.03
CA ALA A 29 -14.27 7.97 -14.36
C ALA A 29 -15.66 8.14 -13.71
N ALA A 30 -15.72 8.66 -12.48
CA ALA A 30 -16.98 8.93 -11.80
C ALA A 30 -17.80 10.03 -12.48
N GLU A 31 -17.14 11.12 -12.90
CA GLU A 31 -17.78 12.21 -13.68
C GLU A 31 -18.32 11.71 -15.03
N GLU A 32 -17.63 10.76 -15.65
CA GLU A 32 -18.04 10.14 -16.92
C GLU A 32 -19.04 8.98 -16.75
N GLY A 33 -19.45 8.64 -15.52
CA GLY A 33 -20.32 7.49 -15.24
C GLY A 33 -19.70 6.12 -15.60
N LYS A 34 -18.36 6.06 -15.69
CA LYS A 34 -17.59 4.85 -16.01
C LYS A 34 -17.27 4.05 -14.75
N PRO A 35 -17.02 2.73 -14.89
CA PRO A 35 -16.58 1.92 -13.77
C PRO A 35 -15.24 2.42 -13.20
N LYS A 36 -15.04 2.20 -11.91
CA LYS A 36 -13.79 2.54 -11.21
C LYS A 36 -12.59 1.90 -11.94
N PRO A 37 -11.54 2.66 -12.27
CA PRO A 37 -10.37 2.12 -12.93
C PRO A 37 -9.70 1.06 -12.05
N ARG A 38 -9.06 0.09 -12.69
CA ARG A 38 -8.25 -0.90 -11.98
C ARG A 38 -7.05 -0.22 -11.31
N ILE A 39 -6.70 -0.72 -10.13
CA ILE A 39 -5.45 -0.35 -9.45
C ILE A 39 -4.28 -0.74 -10.34
N THR A 40 -3.27 0.12 -10.42
CA THR A 40 -2.10 -0.13 -11.28
C THR A 40 -1.21 -1.22 -10.70
N ASN A 41 -0.51 -1.97 -11.56
CA ASN A 41 0.45 -2.99 -11.12
C ASN A 41 1.50 -2.42 -10.16
N TYR A 42 1.97 -1.20 -10.40
CA TYR A 42 2.91 -0.52 -9.50
C TYR A 42 2.37 -0.34 -8.08
N LEU A 43 1.12 0.09 -7.92
CA LEU A 43 0.50 0.23 -6.59
C LEU A 43 0.35 -1.13 -5.92
N GLY A 44 -0.08 -2.15 -6.67
CA GLY A 44 -0.17 -3.53 -6.17
C GLY A 44 1.19 -4.08 -5.72
N GLU A 45 2.25 -3.86 -6.51
CA GLU A 45 3.62 -4.22 -6.15
C GLU A 45 4.09 -3.51 -4.88
N CYS A 46 3.75 -2.23 -4.70
CA CYS A 46 4.04 -1.52 -3.45
C CYS A 46 3.36 -2.17 -2.25
N PHE A 47 2.06 -2.50 -2.34
CA PHE A 47 1.34 -3.16 -1.25
C PHE A 47 1.93 -4.53 -0.93
N LEU A 48 2.21 -5.34 -1.95
CA LEU A 48 2.84 -6.64 -1.80
C LEU A 48 4.20 -6.53 -1.11
N LYS A 49 5.04 -5.58 -1.52
CA LYS A 49 6.35 -5.35 -0.90
C LYS A 49 6.24 -4.92 0.57
N ILE A 50 5.30 -4.03 0.90
CA ILE A 50 5.06 -3.60 2.29
C ILE A 50 4.59 -4.78 3.14
N ALA A 51 3.59 -5.54 2.68
CA ALA A 51 3.05 -6.67 3.41
C ALA A 51 4.09 -7.79 3.62
N THR A 52 4.81 -8.14 2.55
CA THR A 52 5.88 -9.15 2.61
C THR A 52 6.97 -8.74 3.58
N HIS A 53 7.39 -7.47 3.56
CA HIS A 53 8.44 -7.02 4.48
C HIS A 53 7.96 -6.95 5.93
N LEU A 54 6.70 -6.53 6.16
CA LEU A 54 6.11 -6.49 7.49
C LEU A 54 5.97 -7.90 8.08
N SER A 55 5.69 -8.91 7.26
CA SER A 55 5.50 -10.30 7.73
C SER A 55 6.80 -10.93 8.24
N TYR A 56 7.97 -10.38 7.89
CA TYR A 56 9.27 -10.79 8.44
C TYR A 56 9.57 -10.21 9.83
N LYS A 57 8.70 -9.36 10.39
CA LYS A 57 8.89 -8.87 11.76
C LYS A 57 8.76 -10.03 12.75
N PRO A 58 9.50 -10.01 13.89
CA PRO A 58 9.43 -11.06 14.90
C PRO A 58 8.01 -11.38 15.38
N ASN A 59 7.13 -10.38 15.39
CA ASN A 59 5.72 -10.53 15.77
C ASN A 59 4.91 -11.42 14.80
N PHE A 60 5.32 -11.50 13.53
CA PHE A 60 4.53 -12.11 12.44
C PHE A 60 5.24 -13.27 11.72
N VAL A 61 6.57 -13.37 11.86
CA VAL A 61 7.40 -14.29 11.06
C VAL A 61 7.12 -15.78 11.28
N ASN A 62 6.62 -16.15 12.46
CA ASN A 62 6.38 -17.55 12.87
C ASN A 62 4.93 -18.02 12.66
N TYR A 63 4.09 -17.23 11.99
CA TYR A 63 2.72 -17.62 11.69
C TYR A 63 2.72 -18.67 10.57
N MET A 64 2.01 -19.78 10.79
CA MET A 64 1.91 -20.88 9.80
C MET A 64 1.20 -20.43 8.52
N PHE A 65 0.25 -19.49 8.62
CA PHE A 65 -0.57 -18.96 7.53
C PHE A 65 -0.06 -17.59 7.03
N ARG A 66 1.26 -17.39 7.02
CA ARG A 66 1.87 -16.09 6.69
C ARG A 66 1.46 -15.58 5.30
N ASP A 67 1.33 -16.47 4.31
CA ASP A 67 0.97 -16.08 2.94
C ASP A 67 -0.51 -15.66 2.84
N ASP A 68 -1.40 -16.30 3.61
CA ASP A 68 -2.81 -15.89 3.73
C ASP A 68 -2.92 -14.53 4.43
N MET A 69 -2.15 -14.32 5.50
CA MET A 69 -2.05 -13.05 6.22
C MET A 69 -1.53 -11.91 5.33
N ILE A 70 -0.52 -12.17 4.50
CA ILE A 70 -0.06 -11.21 3.48
C ILE A 70 -1.18 -10.87 2.50
N SER A 71 -1.93 -11.88 2.05
CA SER A 71 -3.03 -11.71 1.09
C SER A 71 -4.15 -10.84 1.68
N ASP A 72 -4.55 -11.08 2.93
CA ASP A 72 -5.55 -10.28 3.64
C ASP A 72 -5.08 -8.82 3.82
N GLY A 73 -3.81 -8.62 4.18
CA GLY A 73 -3.22 -7.28 4.26
C GLY A 73 -3.27 -6.51 2.94
N ILE A 74 -3.06 -7.19 1.81
CA ILE A 74 -3.16 -6.59 0.48
C ILE A 74 -4.63 -6.28 0.11
N GLU A 75 -5.56 -7.20 0.41
CA GLU A 75 -6.99 -6.99 0.19
C GLU A 75 -7.49 -5.75 0.95
N ASN A 76 -7.11 -5.61 2.22
CA ASN A 76 -7.41 -4.43 3.03
C ASN A 76 -6.83 -3.14 2.42
N CYS A 77 -5.60 -3.18 1.88
CA CYS A 77 -5.03 -2.04 1.18
C CYS A 77 -5.86 -1.64 -0.05
N VAL A 78 -6.33 -2.62 -0.83
CA VAL A 78 -7.17 -2.42 -2.02
C VAL A 78 -8.53 -1.86 -1.64
N GLN A 79 -9.15 -2.39 -0.58
CA GLN A 79 -10.44 -1.94 -0.07
C GLN A 79 -10.36 -0.49 0.38
N TYR A 80 -9.35 -0.13 1.18
CA TYR A 80 -9.22 1.18 1.80
C TYR A 80 -8.38 2.20 1.01
N ILE A 81 -7.90 1.86 -0.20
CA ILE A 81 -7.05 2.75 -1.02
C ILE A 81 -7.65 4.16 -1.24
N HIS A 82 -8.98 4.25 -1.30
CA HIS A 82 -9.70 5.50 -1.57
C HIS A 82 -9.83 6.41 -0.33
N ASN A 83 -9.62 5.86 0.86
CA ASN A 83 -9.66 6.60 2.11
C ASN A 83 -8.36 7.37 2.39
N PHE A 84 -7.28 7.06 1.65
CA PHE A 84 -6.06 7.84 1.72
C PHE A 84 -6.28 9.24 1.12
N ASP A 85 -6.00 10.26 1.94
CA ASP A 85 -6.17 11.66 1.59
C ASP A 85 -4.80 12.38 1.56
N PRO A 86 -4.29 12.72 0.35
CA PRO A 86 -3.02 13.43 0.18
C PRO A 86 -2.95 14.81 0.84
N GLU A 87 -4.10 15.44 1.13
CA GLU A 87 -4.15 16.74 1.81
C GLU A 87 -3.93 16.59 3.32
N LYS A 88 -4.39 15.47 3.90
CA LYS A 88 -4.21 15.15 5.33
C LYS A 88 -2.86 14.52 5.63
N SER A 89 -2.33 13.71 4.71
CA SER A 89 -1.05 13.02 4.90
C SER A 89 -0.28 12.88 3.59
N ARG A 90 1.03 13.15 3.64
CA ARG A 90 1.97 12.92 2.53
C ARG A 90 2.78 11.62 2.68
N ASN A 91 2.38 10.76 3.61
CA ASN A 91 3.07 9.50 3.89
C ASN A 91 2.13 8.29 3.69
N PRO A 92 1.85 7.92 2.42
CA PRO A 92 1.09 6.72 2.13
C PRO A 92 1.77 5.45 2.63
N PHE A 93 3.11 5.39 2.69
CA PHE A 93 3.81 4.22 3.21
C PHE A 93 3.39 3.90 4.64
N ALA A 94 3.36 4.90 5.52
CA ALA A 94 2.92 4.71 6.91
C ALA A 94 1.44 4.32 7.00
N TYR A 95 0.58 4.95 6.19
CA TYR A 95 -0.85 4.64 6.13
C TYR A 95 -1.10 3.17 5.77
N PHE A 96 -0.51 2.67 4.68
CA PHE A 96 -0.68 1.27 4.27
C PHE A 96 0.02 0.30 5.20
N THR A 97 1.19 0.64 5.76
CA THR A 97 1.83 -0.19 6.79
C THR A 97 0.90 -0.40 7.99
N GLN A 98 0.17 0.63 8.40
CA GLN A 98 -0.76 0.55 9.51
C GLN A 98 -2.02 -0.27 9.18
N ILE A 99 -2.57 -0.14 7.97
CA ILE A 99 -3.66 -1.01 7.50
C ILE A 99 -3.24 -2.47 7.56
N ILE A 100 -2.07 -2.79 6.99
CA ILE A 100 -1.58 -4.16 6.93
C ILE A 100 -1.32 -4.69 8.34
N HIS A 101 -0.75 -3.88 9.24
CA HIS A 101 -0.53 -4.31 10.62
C HIS A 101 -1.84 -4.64 11.36
N TYR A 102 -2.96 -3.98 11.06
CA TYR A 102 -4.24 -4.32 11.68
C TYR A 102 -4.94 -5.51 11.04
N ALA A 103 -4.57 -5.87 9.81
CA ALA A 103 -5.02 -7.09 9.15
C ALA A 103 -4.19 -8.32 9.59
N PHE A 104 -2.93 -8.11 9.95
CA PHE A 104 -2.03 -9.14 10.49
C PHE A 104 -2.38 -9.50 11.94
#